data_AF-A0A537SD05-F1
#
_entry.id   AF-A0A537SD05-F1
#
_cell.length_a   1.000
_cell.length_b   1.000
_cell.length_c   1.000
_cell.angle_alpha   90.00
_cell.angle_beta   90.00
_cell.angle_gamma   90.00
#
_symmetry.space_group_name_H-M   'P 1'
#
loop_
_entity.id
_entity.type
_entity.pdbx_description
1 polymer ?
#
loop_
_entity_poly.entity_id
_entity_poly.type
_entity_poly.pdbx_seq_one_letter_code
_entity_poly.pdbx_strand_id
1 'polypeptide(L)'
;MPLTHQATVKIESSSSVRADAKVIRGPQSWTFIYIVLTFAAAIELAMIPLLVDAPWNTILCVAIVALTIYLFLFNGWFQNKLIGVKGWYEGKAR
;
A
#
# COMPACT_ATOMS: atom_id res chain seq x y z
N MET A 1 -3.88 8.92 -60.34
CA MET A 1 -4.10 9.72 -59.12
C MET A 1 -5.05 8.96 -58.20
N PRO A 2 -4.58 8.51 -57.03
CA PRO A 2 -5.48 8.30 -55.89
C PRO A 2 -5.02 9.11 -54.66
N LEU A 3 -6.00 9.77 -54.04
CA LEU A 3 -5.88 10.65 -52.88
C LEU A 3 -5.69 9.82 -51.60
N THR A 4 -4.53 9.91 -50.98
CA THR A 4 -4.29 9.41 -49.62
C THR A 4 -4.86 10.39 -48.60
N HIS A 5 -6.07 10.11 -48.13
CA HIS A 5 -6.60 10.77 -46.94
C HIS A 5 -5.80 10.30 -45.71
N GLN A 6 -4.84 11.12 -45.29
CA GLN A 6 -4.22 11.06 -43.97
C GLN A 6 -5.30 11.38 -42.92
N ALA A 7 -5.83 10.35 -42.27
CA ALA A 7 -6.64 10.52 -41.08
C ALA A 7 -5.72 10.91 -39.91
N THR A 8 -5.71 12.20 -39.58
CA THR A 8 -5.12 12.76 -38.38
C THR A 8 -5.86 12.21 -37.16
N VAL A 9 -5.29 11.17 -36.55
CA VAL A 9 -5.75 10.68 -35.24
C VAL A 9 -5.44 11.76 -34.20
N LYS A 10 -6.48 12.56 -33.93
CA LYS A 10 -6.56 13.58 -32.89
C LYS A 10 -6.30 12.91 -31.55
N ILE A 11 -5.14 13.20 -30.94
CA ILE A 11 -4.86 12.85 -29.54
C ILE A 11 -5.78 13.72 -28.69
N GLU A 12 -6.98 13.24 -28.45
CA GLU A 12 -7.92 13.87 -27.55
C GLU A 12 -7.48 13.55 -26.12
N SER A 13 -6.82 14.54 -25.51
CA SER A 13 -6.61 14.66 -24.08
C SER A 13 -7.96 14.64 -23.38
N SER A 14 -8.46 13.44 -23.10
CA SER A 14 -9.72 13.20 -22.41
C SER A 14 -9.44 12.97 -20.92
N SER A 15 -9.48 14.07 -20.18
CA SER A 15 -10.11 14.20 -18.86
C SER A 15 -10.00 13.01 -17.90
N SER A 16 -9.16 13.17 -16.88
CA SER A 16 -9.48 12.92 -15.46
C SER A 16 -10.42 11.76 -15.12
N VAL A 17 -10.22 10.59 -15.72
CA VAL A 17 -10.71 9.36 -15.12
C VAL A 17 -9.76 9.07 -13.96
N ARG A 18 -10.02 9.70 -12.80
CA ARG A 18 -9.73 9.08 -11.51
C ARG A 18 -10.57 7.82 -11.49
N ALA A 19 -10.14 6.82 -12.25
CA ALA A 19 -10.51 5.47 -11.98
C ALA A 19 -10.02 5.28 -10.56
N ASP A 20 -10.93 5.11 -9.62
CA ASP A 20 -10.77 4.11 -8.57
C ASP A 20 -10.54 2.75 -9.27
N ALA A 21 -9.44 2.67 -10.03
CA ALA A 21 -8.92 1.46 -10.55
C ALA A 21 -8.65 0.68 -9.28
N LYS A 22 -9.40 -0.38 -9.08
CA LYS A 22 -9.05 -1.44 -8.14
C LYS A 22 -7.70 -1.95 -8.64
N VAL A 23 -6.62 -1.28 -8.26
CA VAL A 23 -5.26 -1.57 -8.69
C VAL A 23 -4.96 -2.92 -8.09
N ILE A 24 -5.14 -3.97 -8.90
CA ILE A 24 -4.70 -5.31 -8.56
C ILE A 24 -3.18 -5.21 -8.46
N ARG A 25 -2.68 -5.16 -7.22
CA ARG A 25 -1.25 -4.95 -6.99
C ARG A 25 -0.46 -6.13 -7.52
N GLY A 26 0.66 -5.81 -8.17
CA GLY A 26 1.61 -6.82 -8.60
C GLY A 26 2.16 -7.62 -7.40
N PRO A 27 2.56 -8.88 -7.62
CA PRO A 27 3.04 -9.77 -6.56
C PRO A 27 4.22 -9.17 -5.75
N GLN A 28 5.11 -8.42 -6.39
CA GLN A 28 6.24 -7.76 -5.71
C GLN A 28 5.79 -6.67 -4.70
N SER A 29 4.68 -5.98 -4.95
CA SER A 29 4.15 -4.97 -4.02
C SER A 29 3.57 -5.64 -2.77
N TRP A 30 2.91 -6.79 -2.93
CA TRP A 30 2.40 -7.58 -1.81
C TRP A 30 3.54 -8.15 -0.97
N THR A 31 4.61 -8.66 -1.58
CA THR A 31 5.81 -9.11 -0.86
C THR A 31 6.37 -8.01 0.04
N PHE A 32 6.51 -6.78 -0.47
CA PHE A 32 6.97 -5.65 0.33
C PHE A 32 6.03 -5.35 1.51
N ILE A 33 4.70 -5.29 1.26
CA ILE A 33 3.70 -5.07 2.31
C ILE A 33 3.80 -6.16 3.39
N TYR A 34 3.97 -7.43 3.02
CA TYR A 34 4.11 -8.53 3.98
C TYR A 34 5.43 -8.48 4.77
N ILE A 35 6.53 -8.06 4.16
CA ILE A 35 7.80 -7.87 4.87
C ILE A 35 7.64 -6.77 5.93
N VAL A 36 7.08 -5.62 5.56
CA VAL A 36 6.85 -4.51 6.51
C VAL A 36 5.83 -4.91 7.58
N LEU A 37 4.80 -5.68 7.24
CA LEU A 37 3.84 -6.22 8.20
C LEU A 37 4.52 -7.16 9.21
N THR A 38 5.38 -8.06 8.74
CA THR A 38 6.10 -9.00 9.61
C THR A 38 7.01 -8.24 10.57
N PHE A 39 7.67 -7.18 10.09
CA PHE A 39 8.49 -6.31 10.94
C PHE A 39 7.65 -5.57 12.00
N ALA A 40 6.51 -5.00 11.60
CA ALA A 40 5.58 -4.35 12.53
C ALA A 40 5.06 -5.35 13.59
N ALA A 41 4.65 -6.55 13.17
CA ALA A 41 4.17 -7.59 14.06
C ALA A 41 5.26 -8.07 15.04
N ALA A 42 6.53 -8.15 14.61
CA ALA A 42 7.64 -8.50 15.49
C ALA A 42 7.88 -7.44 16.57
N ILE A 43 7.76 -6.14 16.23
CA ILE A 43 7.85 -5.05 17.20
C ILE A 43 6.69 -5.10 18.19
N GLU A 44 5.46 -5.30 17.70
CA GLU A 44 4.29 -5.45 18.55
C GLU A 44 4.45 -6.62 19.53
N LEU A 45 4.88 -7.78 19.03
CA LEU A 45 5.12 -8.96 19.86
C LEU A 45 6.20 -8.74 20.92
N ALA A 46 7.26 -7.99 20.59
CA ALA A 46 8.30 -7.61 21.54
C ALA A 46 7.81 -6.62 22.61
N MET A 47 6.79 -5.82 22.31
CA MET A 47 6.19 -4.86 23.26
C MET A 47 5.14 -5.52 24.17
N ILE A 48 4.46 -6.59 23.74
CA ILE A 48 3.47 -7.32 24.56
C ILE A 48 3.94 -7.62 26.00
N PRO A 49 5.12 -8.21 26.25
CA PRO A 49 5.56 -8.50 27.61
C PRO A 49 5.81 -7.25 28.46
N LEU A 50 6.05 -6.08 27.84
CA LEU A 50 6.25 -4.81 28.55
C LEU A 50 4.92 -4.11 28.91
N LEU A 51 3.81 -4.52 28.26
CA LEU A 51 2.49 -3.92 28.49
C LEU A 51 1.55 -4.81 29.31
N VAL A 52 1.79 -6.12 29.41
CA VAL A 52 0.84 -7.10 30.00
C VAL A 52 0.62 -6.97 31.52
N ASP A 53 1.35 -6.11 32.23
CA ASP A 53 1.19 -5.93 33.69
C ASP A 53 -0.20 -5.48 34.15
N ALA A 54 -1.03 -4.92 33.26
CA ALA A 54 -2.42 -4.56 33.56
C ALA A 54 -3.41 -5.31 32.63
N PRO A 55 -4.53 -5.88 33.15
CA PRO A 55 -5.47 -6.64 32.32
C PRO A 55 -6.09 -5.85 31.17
N TRP A 56 -6.23 -4.52 31.33
CA TRP A 56 -6.73 -3.61 30.28
C TRP A 56 -5.75 -3.46 29.12
N ASN A 57 -4.44 -3.65 29.37
CA ASN A 57 -3.42 -3.57 28.34
C ASN A 57 -3.46 -4.76 27.39
N THR A 58 -3.96 -5.93 27.82
CA THR A 58 -4.16 -7.09 26.93
C THR A 58 -5.19 -6.77 25.84
N ILE A 59 -6.31 -6.11 26.21
CA ILE A 59 -7.33 -5.68 25.24
C ILE A 59 -6.75 -4.66 24.28
N LEU A 60 -5.97 -3.70 24.78
CA LEU A 60 -5.28 -2.71 23.96
C LEU A 60 -4.27 -3.37 23.00
N CYS A 61 -3.47 -4.34 23.46
CA CYS A 61 -2.56 -5.10 22.60
C CYS A 61 -3.29 -5.84 21.49
N VAL A 62 -4.40 -6.53 21.80
CA VAL A 62 -5.21 -7.23 20.78
C VAL A 62 -5.80 -6.23 19.78
N ALA A 63 -6.27 -5.07 20.26
CA ALA A 63 -6.79 -4.02 19.40
C ALA A 63 -5.71 -3.43 18.47
N ILE A 64 -4.49 -3.22 18.97
CA ILE A 64 -3.35 -2.75 18.17
C ILE A 64 -2.99 -3.77 17.09
N VAL A 65 -2.84 -5.04 17.44
CA VAL A 65 -2.51 -6.10 16.46
C VAL A 65 -3.60 -6.21 15.39
N ALA A 66 -4.87 -6.19 15.79
CA ALA A 66 -5.99 -6.23 14.84
C ALA A 66 -6.02 -5.00 13.91
N LEU A 67 -5.75 -3.80 14.46
CA LEU A 67 -5.66 -2.57 13.70
C LEU A 67 -4.52 -2.63 12.69
N THR A 68 -3.35 -3.13 13.09
CA THR A 68 -2.17 -3.29 12.22
C THR A 68 -2.47 -4.25 11.08
N ILE A 69 -3.03 -5.42 11.36
CA ILE A 69 -3.46 -6.36 10.32
C ILE A 69 -4.46 -5.71 9.37
N TYR A 70 -5.44 -4.97 9.91
CA TYR A 70 -6.46 -4.29 9.11
C TYR A 70 -5.86 -3.22 8.18
N LEU A 71 -4.97 -2.37 8.70
CA LEU A 71 -4.27 -1.33 7.95
C LEU A 71 -3.43 -1.92 6.81
N PHE A 72 -2.73 -3.03 7.05
CA PHE A 72 -1.85 -3.62 6.06
C PHE A 72 -2.59 -4.44 4.98
N LEU A 73 -3.72 -5.09 5.31
CA LEU A 73 -4.45 -5.95 4.37
C LEU A 73 -5.62 -5.26 3.67
N PHE A 74 -6.37 -4.41 4.38
CA PHE A 74 -7.66 -3.91 3.90
C PHE A 74 -7.68 -2.40 3.65
N ASN A 75 -6.69 -1.64 4.15
CA ASN A 75 -6.62 -0.20 3.93
C ASN A 75 -5.80 0.17 2.68
N GLY A 76 -6.52 0.46 1.58
CA GLY A 76 -5.92 0.85 0.30
C GLY A 76 -5.04 2.11 0.36
N TRP A 77 -5.41 3.10 1.17
CA TRP A 77 -4.65 4.34 1.33
C TRP A 77 -3.29 4.08 2.00
N PHE A 78 -3.28 3.29 3.06
CA PHE A 78 -2.06 2.97 3.81
C PHE A 78 -1.08 2.17 2.95
N GLN A 79 -1.59 1.19 2.23
CA GLN A 79 -0.79 0.38 1.32
C GLN A 79 -0.22 1.22 0.15
N ASN A 80 -0.97 2.18 -0.39
CA ASN A 80 -0.47 3.10 -1.42
C ASN A 80 0.62 4.03 -0.86
N LYS A 81 0.50 4.48 0.39
CA LYS A 81 1.55 5.23 1.08
C LYS A 81 2.83 4.41 1.23
N LEU A 82 2.74 3.16 1.67
CA LEU A 82 3.90 2.27 1.82
C LEU A 82 4.66 2.07 0.50
N ILE A 83 3.93 1.85 -0.59
CA ILE A 83 4.54 1.69 -1.92
C ILE A 83 5.17 3.01 -2.39
N GLY A 84 4.52 4.14 -2.14
CA GLY A 84 5.08 5.47 -2.44
C GLY A 84 6.40 5.71 -1.70
N VAL A 85 6.50 5.30 -0.44
CA VAL A 85 7.75 5.36 0.33
C VAL A 85 8.83 4.48 -0.29
N LYS A 86 8.52 3.23 -0.64
CA LYS A 86 9.46 2.33 -1.35
C LYS A 86 9.99 2.98 -2.63
N GLY A 87 9.09 3.50 -3.46
CA GLY A 87 9.47 4.15 -4.73
C GLY A 87 10.35 5.39 -4.54
N TRP A 88 10.13 6.16 -3.47
CA TRP A 88 10.97 7.32 -3.14
C TRP A 88 12.40 6.90 -2.74
N TYR A 89 12.55 5.85 -1.94
CA TYR A 89 13.87 5.32 -1.58
C TYR A 89 14.61 4.73 -2.78
N GLU A 90 13.92 3.98 -3.63
CA GLU A 90 14.51 3.43 -4.87
C GLU A 90 14.92 4.55 -5.85
N GLY A 91 14.18 5.66 -5.90
CA GLY A 91 14.53 6.83 -6.70
C GLY A 91 15.68 7.66 -6.13
N LYS A 92 15.93 7.63 -4.82
CA LYS A 92 17.04 8.32 -4.16
C LYS A 92 18.35 7.50 -4.16
N ALA A 93 18.25 6.19 -4.37
CA ALA A 93 19.39 5.29 -4.46
C ALA A 93 19.97 5.15 -5.88
N ARG A 94 19.32 5.75 -6.89
CA ARG A 94 19.83 5.94 -8.26
C ARG A 94 20.41 7.33 -8.42
#